data_AF-A0A3L7XU63-F1
#
_entry.id   AF-A0A3L7XU63-F1
#
_cell.length_a   1.000
_cell.length_b   1.000
_cell.length_c   1.000
_cell.angle_alpha   90.00
_cell.angle_beta   90.00
_cell.angle_gamma   90.00
#
_symmetry.space_group_name_H-M   'P 1'
#
loop_
_entity.id
_entity.type
_entity.pdbx_description
1 polymer ?
#
loop_
_entity_poly.entity_id
_entity_poly.type
_entity_poly.pdbx_seq_one_letter_code
_entity_poly.pdbx_strand_id
1 'polypeptide(L)'
;MALRVQIVDSLGSLLAPLAELLRTPTGALLMPELVAIPGIGVRLWLSEELARRLGTASAASSDGITTNIEFIFIGGLVARALGNRAAHDAWQVERLTFWVLQVIANEPQLVPPNRRGEGLLPAARRIADLIDRYHMHRPLMIQAWANNSATLTAADGRVTGPALDSKDHWQFEVWRRVRALIGEPSPPERAQAALASLR
;
A
#
# COMPACT_ATOMS: atom_id res chain seq x y z
N MET A 1 8.16 9.20 -22.40
CA MET A 1 8.74 8.42 -21.28
C MET A 1 8.43 6.95 -21.53
N ALA A 2 9.44 6.08 -21.64
CA ALA A 2 9.24 4.67 -21.98
C ALA A 2 9.33 3.81 -20.72
N LEU A 3 8.30 2.99 -20.44
CA LEU A 3 8.35 1.98 -19.40
C LEU A 3 9.13 0.78 -19.92
N ARG A 4 10.28 0.48 -19.30
CA ARG A 4 11.06 -0.73 -19.59
C ARG A 4 10.67 -1.82 -18.61
N VAL A 5 10.17 -2.94 -19.13
CA VAL A 5 9.83 -4.14 -18.35
C VAL A 5 10.83 -5.23 -18.70
N GLN A 6 11.46 -5.82 -17.68
CA GLN A 6 12.38 -6.94 -17.82
C GLN A 6 11.88 -8.11 -16.98
N ILE A 7 11.87 -9.30 -17.59
CA ILE A 7 11.57 -10.56 -16.92
C ILE A 7 12.91 -11.23 -16.62
N VAL A 8 13.12 -11.65 -15.39
CA VAL A 8 14.37 -12.24 -14.92
C VAL A 8 14.09 -13.51 -14.14
N ASP A 9 15.02 -14.46 -14.19
CA ASP A 9 14.90 -15.74 -13.47
C ASP A 9 15.23 -15.62 -11.98
N SER A 10 16.00 -14.59 -11.61
CA SER A 10 16.36 -14.29 -10.23
C SER A 10 16.49 -12.79 -9.99
N LEU A 11 16.28 -12.37 -8.74
CA LEU A 11 16.52 -11.00 -8.33
C LEU A 11 18.00 -10.60 -8.48
N GLY A 12 18.93 -11.54 -8.33
CA GLY A 12 20.37 -11.32 -8.53
C GLY A 12 20.71 -10.89 -9.95
N SER A 13 19.97 -11.38 -10.95
CA SER A 13 20.15 -11.00 -12.36
C SER A 13 19.87 -9.51 -12.62
N LEU A 14 19.13 -8.83 -11.74
CA LEU A 14 18.86 -7.39 -11.83
C LEU A 14 19.97 -6.52 -11.25
N LEU A 15 20.93 -7.08 -10.50
CA LEU A 15 21.95 -6.30 -9.80
C LEU A 15 22.86 -5.54 -10.77
N ALA A 16 23.36 -6.21 -11.82
CA ALA A 16 24.21 -5.57 -12.82
C ALA A 16 23.50 -4.43 -13.56
N PRO A 17 22.31 -4.63 -14.18
CA PRO A 17 21.63 -3.54 -14.88
C PRO A 17 21.18 -2.42 -13.94
N LEU A 18 20.80 -2.73 -12.70
CA LEU A 18 20.45 -1.71 -11.71
C LEU A 18 21.68 -0.89 -11.27
N ALA A 19 22.82 -1.54 -11.03
CA ALA A 19 24.06 -0.85 -10.67
C ALA A 19 24.51 0.09 -11.81
N GLU A 20 24.43 -0.34 -13.07
CA GLU A 20 24.72 0.53 -14.22
C GLU A 20 23.79 1.74 -14.27
N LEU A 21 22.50 1.55 -14.01
CA LEU A 21 21.54 2.65 -13.96
C LEU A 21 21.89 3.65 -12.86
N LEU A 22 22.29 3.16 -11.68
CA LEU A 22 22.59 4.00 -10.51
C LEU A 22 23.97 4.68 -10.57
N ARG A 23 24.87 4.25 -11.45
CA ARG A 23 26.18 4.92 -11.64
C ARG A 23 26.05 6.32 -12.23
N THR A 24 24.97 6.59 -12.95
CA THR A 24 24.72 7.90 -13.55
C THR A 24 23.50 8.52 -12.86
N PRO A 25 23.69 9.47 -11.93
CA PRO A 25 22.57 10.14 -11.27
C PRO A 25 21.64 10.77 -12.30
N THR A 26 20.34 10.52 -12.15
CA THR A 26 19.31 11.01 -13.07
C THR A 26 18.65 12.31 -12.62
N GLY A 27 18.81 12.66 -11.34
CA GLY A 27 18.19 13.81 -10.70
C GLY A 27 19.13 14.99 -10.40
N ALA A 28 18.58 16.00 -9.73
CA ALA A 28 19.34 17.13 -9.20
C ALA A 28 20.28 16.70 -8.05
N LEU A 29 21.24 17.55 -7.71
CA LEU A 29 22.17 17.32 -6.61
C LEU A 29 21.41 17.00 -5.30
N LEU A 30 21.83 15.93 -4.60
CA LEU A 30 21.22 15.42 -3.37
C LEU A 30 19.78 14.89 -3.49
N MET A 31 19.22 14.80 -4.69
CA MET A 31 17.95 14.10 -4.88
C MET A 31 18.19 12.59 -4.78
N PRO A 32 17.48 11.86 -3.91
CA PRO A 32 17.69 10.43 -3.79
C PRO A 32 17.14 9.70 -5.01
N GLU A 33 17.88 8.69 -5.46
CA GLU A 33 17.40 7.74 -6.46
C GLU A 33 16.36 6.84 -5.82
N LEU A 34 15.22 6.66 -6.48
CA LEU A 34 14.13 5.86 -5.93
C LEU A 34 14.22 4.41 -6.42
N VAL A 35 14.22 3.46 -5.49
CA VAL A 35 14.11 2.03 -5.79
C VAL A 35 12.89 1.43 -5.10
N ALA A 36 11.92 0.98 -5.88
CA ALA A 36 10.74 0.29 -5.37
C ALA A 36 11.07 -1.18 -5.06
N ILE A 37 10.69 -1.65 -3.88
CA ILE A 37 11.01 -2.99 -3.38
C ILE A 37 9.76 -3.73 -2.87
N PRO A 38 9.75 -5.08 -2.92
CA PRO A 38 8.63 -5.88 -2.45
C PRO A 38 8.62 -6.11 -0.93
N GLY A 39 9.75 -5.97 -0.24
CA GLY A 39 9.86 -6.31 1.18
C GLY A 39 11.20 -5.90 1.81
N ILE A 40 11.22 -5.88 3.14
CA ILE A 40 12.39 -5.43 3.91
C ILE A 40 13.63 -6.31 3.69
N GLY A 41 13.45 -7.63 3.52
CA GLY A 41 14.57 -8.54 3.24
C GLY A 41 15.29 -8.17 1.95
N VAL A 42 14.53 -7.81 0.90
CA VAL A 42 15.11 -7.31 -0.36
C VAL A 42 15.82 -5.98 -0.16
N ARG A 43 15.31 -5.08 0.69
CA ARG A 43 16.03 -3.82 1.02
C ARG A 43 17.43 -4.08 1.54
N LEU A 44 17.53 -4.91 2.58
CA LEU A 44 18.79 -5.17 3.28
C LEU A 44 19.79 -5.84 2.34
N TRP A 45 19.35 -6.91 1.66
CA TRP A 45 20.17 -7.62 0.69
C TRP A 45 20.62 -6.72 -0.47
N LEU A 46 19.70 -5.94 -1.05
CA LEU A 46 20.01 -5.08 -2.18
C LEU A 46 20.98 -3.94 -1.79
N SER A 47 20.83 -3.40 -0.59
CA SER A 47 21.74 -2.36 -0.08
C SER A 47 23.18 -2.88 0.02
N GLU A 48 23.34 -4.10 0.51
CA GLU A 48 24.66 -4.74 0.62
C GLU A 48 25.25 -5.09 -0.75
N GLU A 49 24.46 -5.71 -1.63
CA GLU A 49 24.91 -6.10 -2.98
C GLU A 49 25.26 -4.90 -3.87
N LEU A 50 24.56 -3.77 -3.73
CA LEU A 50 24.89 -2.53 -4.42
C LEU A 50 26.20 -1.93 -3.88
N ALA A 51 26.43 -1.96 -2.56
CA ALA A 51 27.65 -1.44 -1.95
C ALA A 51 28.88 -2.20 -2.46
N ARG A 52 28.77 -3.53 -2.62
CA ARG A 52 29.86 -4.36 -3.19
C ARG A 52 30.16 -4.06 -4.67
N ARG A 53 29.24 -3.44 -5.42
CA ARG A 53 29.36 -3.22 -6.88
C ARG A 53 29.58 -1.76 -7.30
N LEU A 54 29.21 -0.82 -6.45
CA LEU A 54 29.31 0.62 -6.72
C LEU A 54 30.61 1.24 -6.14
N GLY A 55 31.63 0.42 -5.86
CA GLY A 55 32.97 0.87 -5.49
C GLY A 55 33.73 1.53 -6.65
N THR A 56 34.81 2.24 -6.33
CA THR A 56 35.58 3.02 -7.31
C THR A 56 36.99 2.48 -7.55
N ALA A 57 37.54 1.72 -6.58
CA ALA A 57 38.93 1.32 -6.61
C ALA A 57 39.25 0.18 -7.59
N SER A 58 38.42 -0.88 -7.65
CA SER A 58 38.49 -1.95 -8.67
C SER A 58 37.31 -2.93 -8.53
N ALA A 59 37.08 -3.79 -9.53
CA ALA A 59 36.04 -4.82 -9.45
C ALA A 59 36.28 -5.90 -8.36
N ALA A 60 37.50 -6.01 -7.84
CA ALA A 60 37.85 -6.92 -6.73
C ALA A 60 37.82 -6.22 -5.35
N SER A 61 37.59 -4.91 -5.34
CA SER A 61 37.48 -4.08 -4.15
C SER A 61 36.04 -4.09 -3.63
N SER A 62 35.87 -4.05 -2.31
CA SER A 62 34.57 -3.88 -1.65
C SER A 62 34.51 -2.52 -0.94
N ASP A 63 34.92 -1.45 -1.65
CA ASP A 63 35.02 -0.07 -1.15
C ASP A 63 33.76 0.77 -1.40
N GLY A 64 32.73 0.21 -2.03
CA GLY A 64 31.51 0.95 -2.35
C GLY A 64 30.56 1.12 -1.16
N ILE A 65 29.69 2.12 -1.26
CA ILE A 65 28.65 2.43 -0.28
C ILE A 65 27.33 2.68 -1.00
N THR A 66 26.25 2.12 -0.46
CA THR A 66 24.89 2.41 -0.93
C THR A 66 24.32 3.57 -0.12
N THR A 67 24.35 4.77 -0.68
CA THR A 67 23.79 5.98 -0.08
C THR A 67 22.97 6.76 -1.10
N ASN A 68 22.18 7.72 -0.62
CA ASN A 68 21.30 8.55 -1.45
C ASN A 68 20.32 7.72 -2.32
N ILE A 69 19.91 6.55 -1.83
CA ILE A 69 18.85 5.72 -2.42
C ILE A 69 17.68 5.64 -1.45
N GLU A 70 16.49 6.01 -1.91
CA GLU A 70 15.24 5.85 -1.18
C GLU A 70 14.57 4.53 -1.58
N PHE A 71 14.60 3.55 -0.65
CA PHE A 71 13.90 2.28 -0.83
C PHE A 71 12.44 2.39 -0.40
N ILE A 72 11.53 2.46 -1.37
CA ILE A 72 10.09 2.62 -1.15
C ILE A 72 9.33 1.31 -1.43
N PHE A 73 8.25 1.04 -0.70
CA PHE A 73 7.35 -0.06 -1.05
C PHE A 73 6.39 0.37 -2.16
N ILE A 74 5.88 -0.58 -2.95
CA ILE A 74 4.99 -0.30 -4.09
C ILE A 74 3.78 0.56 -3.67
N GLY A 75 3.12 0.23 -2.54
CA GLY A 75 2.01 1.04 -2.03
C GLY A 75 2.40 2.48 -1.72
N GLY A 76 3.59 2.68 -1.11
CA GLY A 76 4.13 4.02 -0.84
C GLY A 76 4.50 4.78 -2.11
N LEU A 77 5.02 4.10 -3.13
CA LEU A 77 5.32 4.70 -4.43
C LEU A 77 4.06 5.21 -5.11
N VAL A 78 3.01 4.39 -5.15
CA VAL A 78 1.71 4.76 -5.71
C VAL A 78 1.13 5.96 -4.94
N ALA A 79 1.13 5.91 -3.60
CA ALA A 79 0.66 7.03 -2.78
C ALA A 79 1.43 8.33 -3.08
N ARG A 80 2.76 8.26 -3.14
CA ARG A 80 3.63 9.41 -3.43
C ARG A 80 3.40 9.98 -4.83
N ALA A 81 3.26 9.12 -5.83
CA ALA A 81 2.99 9.52 -7.22
C ALA A 81 1.63 10.23 -7.34
N LEU A 82 0.64 9.81 -6.54
CA LEU A 82 -0.69 10.41 -6.49
C LEU A 82 -0.76 11.63 -5.54
N GLY A 83 0.37 12.13 -5.03
CA GLY A 83 0.43 13.29 -4.14
C GLY A 83 -0.02 13.03 -2.70
N ASN A 84 -0.36 11.79 -2.33
CA ASN A 84 -0.74 11.42 -0.97
C ASN A 84 0.51 11.34 -0.07
N ARG A 85 0.88 12.47 0.54
CA ARG A 85 2.01 12.61 1.50
C ARG A 85 1.57 12.65 2.96
N ALA A 86 0.44 12.06 3.31
CA ALA A 86 -0.08 12.20 4.66
C ALA A 86 0.66 11.25 5.62
N ALA A 87 1.74 11.74 6.24
CA ALA A 87 2.33 11.16 7.45
C ALA A 87 1.29 11.00 8.60
N HIS A 88 0.09 11.57 8.43
CA HIS A 88 -1.03 11.58 9.36
C HIS A 88 -2.32 11.08 8.70
N ASP A 89 -2.24 10.15 7.73
CA ASP A 89 -3.43 9.61 7.06
C ASP A 89 -4.32 8.88 8.08
N ALA A 90 -5.56 9.33 8.23
CA ALA A 90 -6.54 8.74 9.15
C ALA A 90 -6.85 7.27 8.82
N TRP A 91 -6.57 6.85 7.58
CA TRP A 91 -6.75 5.50 7.09
C TRP A 91 -5.58 4.56 7.39
N GLN A 92 -4.49 5.04 8.00
CA GLN A 92 -3.45 4.16 8.53
C GLN A 92 -4.04 3.21 9.55
N VAL A 93 -3.61 1.96 9.47
CA VAL A 93 -4.13 0.83 10.23
C VAL A 93 -4.17 1.09 11.74
N GLU A 94 -3.14 1.74 12.29
CA GLU A 94 -3.04 2.11 13.70
C GLU A 94 -4.16 3.08 14.10
N ARG A 95 -4.44 4.11 13.29
CA ARG A 95 -5.52 5.10 13.53
C ARG A 95 -6.89 4.50 13.24
N LEU A 96 -7.00 3.78 12.13
CA LEU A 96 -8.21 3.08 11.71
C LEU A 96 -8.72 2.12 12.79
N THR A 97 -7.82 1.48 13.53
CA THR A 97 -8.18 0.62 14.67
C THR A 97 -9.02 1.37 15.71
N PHE A 98 -8.67 2.61 16.03
CA PHE A 98 -9.43 3.42 17.00
C PHE A 98 -10.75 3.93 16.42
N TRP A 99 -10.79 4.29 15.14
CA TRP A 99 -12.04 4.65 14.47
C TRP A 99 -13.02 3.48 14.43
N VAL A 100 -12.54 2.29 14.08
CA VAL A 100 -13.34 1.06 14.12
C VAL A 100 -13.79 0.76 15.54
N LEU A 101 -12.89 0.89 16.52
CA LEU A 101 -13.22 0.66 17.93
C LEU A 101 -14.39 1.54 18.38
N GLN A 102 -14.37 2.83 18.03
CA GLN A 102 -15.46 3.76 18.34
C GLN A 102 -16.78 3.34 17.70
N VAL A 103 -16.77 2.94 16.41
CA VAL A 103 -17.97 2.47 15.71
C VAL A 103 -18.55 1.22 16.36
N ILE A 104 -17.73 0.20 16.63
CA ILE A 104 -18.21 -1.07 17.18
C ILE A 104 -18.56 -0.98 18.67
N ALA A 105 -18.02 0.00 19.40
CA ALA A 105 -18.41 0.28 20.78
C ALA A 105 -19.78 0.98 20.86
N ASN A 106 -20.06 1.90 19.93
CA ASN A 106 -21.33 2.62 19.87
C ASN A 106 -22.46 1.77 19.25
N GLU A 107 -22.13 0.93 18.27
CA GLU A 107 -23.09 0.08 17.55
C GLU A 107 -22.65 -1.39 17.56
N PRO A 108 -22.65 -2.06 18.73
CA PRO A 108 -22.14 -3.43 18.88
C PRO A 108 -22.90 -4.45 18.02
N GLN A 109 -24.16 -4.19 17.70
CA GLN A 109 -25.01 -5.02 16.85
C GLN A 109 -24.58 -5.06 15.37
N LEU A 110 -23.76 -4.09 14.90
CA LEU A 110 -23.25 -4.09 13.52
C LEU A 110 -22.39 -5.32 13.27
N VAL A 111 -21.58 -5.73 14.24
CA VAL A 111 -20.58 -6.78 14.07
C VAL A 111 -21.09 -8.11 14.64
N PRO A 112 -21.04 -9.21 13.86
CA PRO A 112 -21.40 -10.54 14.34
C PRO A 112 -20.71 -10.90 15.67
N PRO A 113 -21.41 -11.53 16.64
CA PRO A 113 -20.86 -11.81 17.97
C PRO A 113 -19.55 -12.62 17.94
N ASN A 114 -19.42 -13.56 17.01
CA ASN A 114 -18.22 -14.39 16.84
C ASN A 114 -16.96 -13.59 16.47
N ARG A 115 -17.10 -12.36 15.96
CA ARG A 115 -15.96 -11.48 15.65
C ARG A 115 -15.51 -10.61 16.84
N ARG A 116 -16.34 -10.51 17.88
CA ARG A 116 -16.12 -9.72 19.10
C ARG A 116 -15.61 -10.55 20.30
N GLY A 117 -15.54 -11.87 20.17
CA GLY A 117 -15.34 -12.81 21.30
C GLY A 117 -14.07 -12.61 22.14
N GLU A 118 -13.00 -12.04 21.58
CA GLU A 118 -11.74 -11.77 22.29
C GLU A 118 -11.64 -10.34 22.86
N GLY A 119 -12.73 -9.57 22.80
CA GLY A 119 -12.78 -8.17 23.23
C GLY A 119 -12.81 -7.17 22.05
N LEU A 120 -13.20 -5.94 22.37
CA LEU A 120 -13.46 -4.90 21.36
C LEU A 120 -12.18 -4.42 20.67
N LEU A 121 -11.08 -4.19 21.38
CA LEU A 121 -9.85 -3.70 20.78
C LEU A 121 -9.22 -4.71 19.80
N PRO A 122 -9.05 -6.01 20.14
CA PRO A 122 -8.59 -7.01 19.17
C PRO A 122 -9.54 -7.15 17.97
N ALA A 123 -10.85 -7.08 18.19
CA ALA A 123 -11.83 -7.09 17.10
C ALA A 123 -11.67 -5.88 16.17
N ALA A 124 -11.50 -4.69 16.74
CA ALA A 124 -11.29 -3.46 15.98
C ALA A 124 -10.01 -3.53 15.15
N ARG A 125 -8.91 -4.03 15.73
CA ARG A 125 -7.63 -4.23 15.03
C ARG A 125 -7.78 -5.16 13.83
N ARG A 126 -8.43 -6.32 14.02
CA ARG A 126 -8.69 -7.29 12.94
C ARG A 126 -9.54 -6.72 11.82
N ILE A 127 -10.56 -5.93 12.16
CA ILE A 127 -11.44 -5.27 11.18
C ILE A 127 -10.66 -4.17 10.43
N ALA A 128 -9.83 -3.38 11.12
CA ALA A 128 -8.96 -2.40 10.49
C ALA A 128 -7.99 -3.05 9.49
N ASP A 129 -7.36 -4.18 9.85
CA ASP A 129 -6.51 -4.96 8.92
C ASP A 129 -7.29 -5.51 7.72
N LEU A 130 -8.57 -5.85 7.91
CA LEU A 130 -9.42 -6.30 6.82
C LEU A 130 -9.71 -5.16 5.84
N ILE A 131 -10.09 -4.00 6.35
CA ILE A 131 -10.36 -2.80 5.55
C ILE A 131 -9.11 -2.35 4.80
N ASP A 132 -7.95 -2.31 5.45
CA ASP A 132 -6.67 -1.96 4.83
C ASP A 132 -6.30 -2.90 3.67
N ARG A 133 -6.46 -4.22 3.88
CA ARG A 133 -6.28 -5.20 2.79
C ARG A 133 -7.26 -5.00 1.65
N TYR A 134 -8.50 -4.58 1.92
CA TYR A 134 -9.46 -4.24 0.87
C TYR A 134 -9.03 -3.00 0.08
N HIS A 135 -8.50 -1.97 0.73
CA HIS A 135 -7.97 -0.79 0.03
C HIS A 135 -6.86 -1.17 -0.96
N MET A 136 -6.01 -2.13 -0.60
CA MET A 136 -4.89 -2.57 -1.44
C MET A 136 -5.28 -3.58 -2.52
N HIS A 137 -6.06 -4.61 -2.16
CA HIS A 137 -6.31 -5.75 -3.04
C HIS A 137 -7.68 -5.72 -3.74
N ARG A 138 -8.62 -4.90 -3.25
CA ARG A 138 -9.98 -4.79 -3.81
C ARG A 138 -10.43 -3.33 -3.94
N PRO A 139 -9.64 -2.45 -4.60
CA PRO A 139 -9.94 -1.01 -4.64
C PRO A 139 -11.28 -0.70 -5.32
N LEU A 140 -11.67 -1.45 -6.38
CA LEU A 140 -12.97 -1.27 -7.03
C LEU A 140 -14.15 -1.58 -6.10
N MET A 141 -13.97 -2.52 -5.16
CA MET A 141 -14.99 -2.84 -4.16
C MET A 141 -15.25 -1.64 -3.26
N ILE A 142 -14.18 -1.00 -2.79
CA ILE A 142 -14.26 0.17 -1.91
C ILE A 142 -14.84 1.37 -2.65
N GLN A 143 -14.50 1.56 -3.93
CA GLN A 143 -15.12 2.59 -4.76
C GLN A 143 -16.62 2.34 -4.97
N ALA A 144 -17.04 1.09 -5.17
CA ALA A 144 -18.46 0.75 -5.22
C ALA A 144 -19.16 1.01 -3.89
N TRP A 145 -18.51 0.67 -2.78
CA TRP A 145 -19.04 0.93 -1.43
C TRP A 145 -19.17 2.43 -1.15
N ALA A 146 -18.21 3.26 -1.60
CA ALA A 146 -18.29 4.71 -1.52
C ALA A 146 -19.53 5.27 -2.25
N ASN A 147 -19.92 4.64 -3.36
CA ASN A 147 -21.13 4.94 -4.11
C ASN A 147 -22.39 4.25 -3.55
N ASN A 148 -22.34 3.80 -2.29
CA ASN A 148 -23.43 3.12 -1.58
C ASN A 148 -23.92 1.83 -2.28
N SER A 149 -23.01 1.16 -2.99
CA SER A 149 -23.28 -0.12 -3.66
C SER A 149 -22.53 -1.24 -2.95
N ALA A 150 -23.25 -2.07 -2.19
CA ALA A 150 -22.70 -3.18 -1.43
C ALA A 150 -22.39 -4.39 -2.35
N THR A 151 -21.38 -4.27 -3.21
CA THR A 151 -20.94 -5.32 -4.16
C THR A 151 -19.64 -5.97 -3.74
N LEU A 152 -19.48 -7.26 -4.05
CA LEU A 152 -18.23 -8.00 -3.89
C LEU A 152 -17.41 -7.86 -5.17
N THR A 153 -16.12 -7.53 -5.08
CA THR A 153 -15.21 -7.60 -6.24
C THR A 153 -14.37 -8.85 -6.14
N ALA A 154 -14.09 -9.52 -7.26
CA ALA A 154 -13.17 -10.65 -7.29
C ALA A 154 -11.76 -10.24 -6.83
N ALA A 155 -10.96 -11.23 -6.39
CA ALA A 155 -9.61 -10.97 -5.87
C ALA A 155 -8.63 -10.45 -6.94
N ASP A 156 -8.96 -10.61 -8.23
CA ASP A 156 -8.20 -10.04 -9.34
C ASP A 156 -8.45 -8.53 -9.50
N GLY A 157 -9.45 -7.97 -8.82
CA GLY A 157 -9.73 -6.54 -8.76
C GLY A 157 -10.18 -5.93 -10.09
N ARG A 158 -10.58 -6.74 -11.08
CA ARG A 158 -10.85 -6.27 -12.45
C ARG A 158 -12.30 -5.86 -12.71
N VAL A 159 -13.26 -6.47 -12.02
CA VAL A 159 -14.70 -6.25 -12.23
C VAL A 159 -15.45 -6.32 -10.91
N THR A 160 -16.42 -5.42 -10.72
CA THR A 160 -17.39 -5.52 -9.62
C THR A 160 -18.32 -6.70 -9.86
N GLY A 161 -18.35 -7.64 -8.93
CA GLY A 161 -19.20 -8.83 -8.96
C GLY A 161 -20.57 -8.58 -8.32
N PRO A 162 -21.27 -9.66 -7.89
CA PRO A 162 -22.63 -9.56 -7.35
C PRO A 162 -22.69 -8.81 -6.01
N ALA A 163 -23.91 -8.52 -5.56
CA ALA A 163 -24.15 -7.96 -4.22
C ALA A 163 -23.54 -8.84 -3.11
N LEU A 164 -23.12 -8.22 -2.01
CA LEU A 164 -22.64 -8.93 -0.82
C LEU A 164 -23.75 -9.84 -0.28
N ASP A 165 -23.36 -11.04 0.16
CA ASP A 165 -24.26 -11.90 0.92
C ASP A 165 -24.65 -11.23 2.25
N SER A 166 -25.82 -11.57 2.78
CA SER A 166 -26.37 -11.02 4.02
C SER A 166 -25.42 -11.20 5.21
N LYS A 167 -24.63 -12.29 5.21
CA LYS A 167 -23.64 -12.60 6.25
C LYS A 167 -22.41 -11.68 6.23
N ASP A 168 -22.11 -11.06 5.09
CA ASP A 168 -20.95 -10.17 4.91
C ASP A 168 -21.35 -8.70 4.85
N HIS A 169 -22.65 -8.40 4.77
CA HIS A 169 -23.17 -7.03 4.67
C HIS A 169 -22.71 -6.12 5.83
N TRP A 170 -22.45 -6.67 7.01
CA TRP A 170 -21.89 -5.91 8.13
C TRP A 170 -20.55 -5.23 7.80
N GLN A 171 -19.74 -5.82 6.92
CA GLN A 171 -18.43 -5.25 6.56
C GLN A 171 -18.60 -3.92 5.82
N PHE A 172 -19.57 -3.87 4.90
CA PHE A 172 -19.95 -2.66 4.18
C PHE A 172 -20.48 -1.60 5.15
N GLU A 173 -21.36 -1.99 6.08
CA GLU A 173 -21.91 -1.05 7.07
C GLU A 173 -20.85 -0.48 8.00
N VAL A 174 -19.97 -1.32 8.57
CA VAL A 174 -18.86 -0.85 9.41
C VAL A 174 -17.95 0.10 8.62
N TRP A 175 -17.57 -0.27 7.40
CA TRP A 175 -16.76 0.61 6.54
C TRP A 175 -17.45 1.95 6.30
N ARG A 176 -18.75 1.96 6.00
CA ARG A 176 -19.53 3.18 5.77
C ARG A 176 -19.57 4.08 7.01
N ARG A 177 -19.78 3.53 8.21
CA ARG A 177 -19.75 4.28 9.48
C ARG A 177 -18.36 4.87 9.75
N VAL A 178 -17.31 4.07 9.53
CA VAL A 178 -15.93 4.51 9.71
C VAL A 178 -15.57 5.61 8.72
N ARG A 179 -15.92 5.46 7.44
CA ARG A 179 -15.73 6.50 6.40
C ARG A 179 -16.45 7.81 6.76
N ALA A 180 -17.68 7.71 7.25
CA ALA A 180 -18.45 8.88 7.69
C ALA A 180 -17.82 9.55 8.92
N LEU A 181 -17.28 8.77 9.86
CA LEU A 181 -16.62 9.27 11.07
C LEU A 181 -15.26 9.94 10.76
N ILE A 182 -14.47 9.36 9.85
CA ILE A 182 -13.21 9.93 9.38
C ILE A 182 -13.46 11.23 8.61
N GLY A 183 -14.52 11.30 7.81
CA GLY A 183 -14.90 12.50 7.05
C GLY A 183 -14.02 12.79 5.82
N GLU A 184 -13.01 11.97 5.56
CA GLU A 184 -12.09 12.09 4.44
C GLU A 184 -12.24 10.92 3.45
N PRO A 185 -12.00 11.12 2.14
CA PRO A 185 -12.03 10.02 1.17
C PRO A 185 -10.99 8.95 1.48
N SER A 186 -11.39 7.69 1.31
CA SER A 186 -10.50 6.53 1.48
C SER A 186 -9.38 6.50 0.44
N PRO A 187 -8.27 5.77 0.68
CA PRO A 187 -7.16 5.71 -0.26
C PRO A 187 -7.57 5.32 -1.70
N PRO A 188 -8.48 4.35 -1.93
CA PRO A 188 -8.98 4.03 -3.27
C PRO A 188 -9.83 5.14 -3.93
N GLU A 189 -10.60 5.91 -3.15
CA GLU A 189 -11.34 7.10 -3.65
C GLU A 189 -10.34 8.19 -4.08
N ARG A 190 -9.33 8.48 -3.25
CA ARG A 190 -8.28 9.46 -3.57
C ARG A 190 -7.50 9.04 -4.81
N ALA A 191 -7.16 7.76 -4.94
CA ALA A 191 -6.44 7.23 -6.10
C ALA A 191 -7.25 7.35 -7.39
N GLN A 192 -8.56 7.10 -7.35
CA GLN A 192 -9.43 7.29 -8.50
C GLN A 192 -9.47 8.75 -8.96
N ALA A 193 -9.62 9.69 -8.03
CA ALA A 193 -9.64 11.11 -8.33
C ALA A 193 -8.31 11.59 -8.91
N ALA A 194 -7.18 11.18 -8.32
CA ALA A 194 -5.85 11.53 -8.81
C ALA A 194 -5.54 10.90 -10.18
N LEU A 195 -6.01 9.69 -10.47
CA LEU A 195 -5.89 9.10 -11.80
C LEU A 195 -6.75 9.84 -12.83
N ALA A 196 -7.94 10.30 -12.45
CA ALA A 196 -8.80 11.08 -13.33
C ALA A 196 -8.20 12.44 -13.68
N SER A 197 -7.46 13.08 -12.76
CA SER A 197 -6.79 14.37 -13.02
C SER A 197 -5.56 14.27 -13.94
N LEU A 198 -5.07 13.07 -14.21
CA LEU A 198 -3.93 12.81 -15.10
C LEU A 198 -4.36 12.51 -16.55
N ARG A 199 -5.67 12.43 -16.82
CA ARG A 199 -6.26 12.21 -18.15
C ARG A 199 -6.74 13.53 -18.74
#